data_AF-A0A344UAH2-F1
#
_entry.id   AF-A0A344UAH2-F1
#
_cell.length_a   1.000
_cell.length_b   1.000
_cell.length_c   1.000
_cell.angle_alpha   90.00
_cell.angle_beta   90.00
_cell.angle_gamma   90.00
#
_symmetry.space_group_name_H-M   'P 1'
#
loop_
_entity.id
_entity.type
_entity.pdbx_description
1 polymer ?
#
loop_
_entity_poly.entity_id
_entity_poly.type
_entity_poly.pdbx_seq_one_letter_code
_entity_poly.pdbx_strand_id
1 'polypeptide(L)'
;MRPIRLISFGYLHLPTGPDGSPVPPAADRIEDVRDRLRDPAAARDILDLNGLNPRVQGVVLNTPGARELLANLADYADLPAGPSRIAIGCAGGRHRASGLTELLAHELRSRGREVEVEHLHIHLPRVLKTPNLQAEQETTR
;
A
#
# COMPACT_ATOMS: atom_id res chain seq x y z
N MET A 1 -23.13 -4.12 -12.23
CA MET A 1 -21.92 -3.27 -12.36
C MET A 1 -20.74 -4.18 -12.59
N ARG A 2 -19.67 -3.75 -13.28
CA ARG A 2 -18.45 -4.56 -13.35
C ARG A 2 -17.75 -4.51 -11.98
N PRO A 3 -17.21 -5.63 -11.47
CA PRO A 3 -16.46 -5.62 -10.21
C PRO A 3 -15.20 -4.76 -10.34
N ILE A 4 -14.89 -4.01 -9.29
CA ILE A 4 -13.63 -3.28 -9.18
C ILE A 4 -12.59 -4.18 -8.51
N ARG A 5 -11.39 -4.24 -9.07
CA ARG A 5 -10.27 -4.97 -8.47
C ARG A 5 -9.35 -4.02 -7.71
N LEU A 6 -9.09 -4.34 -6.46
CA LEU A 6 -8.14 -3.64 -5.61
C LEU A 6 -6.91 -4.51 -5.39
N ILE A 7 -5.73 -3.97 -5.71
CA ILE A 7 -4.46 -4.69 -5.65
C ILE A 7 -3.56 -4.01 -4.61
N SER A 8 -3.03 -4.75 -3.64
CA SER A 8 -1.98 -4.23 -2.77
C SER A 8 -0.63 -4.84 -3.12
N PHE A 9 0.42 -4.02 -3.16
CA PHE A 9 1.77 -4.51 -3.46
C PHE A 9 2.86 -3.79 -2.67
N GLY A 10 4.05 -4.39 -2.72
CA GLY A 10 5.29 -3.87 -2.13
C GLY A 10 6.32 -3.55 -3.20
N TYR A 11 6.76 -2.30 -3.30
CA TYR A 11 7.77 -1.85 -4.27
C TYR A 11 9.09 -2.62 -4.20
N LEU A 12 9.51 -3.03 -3.01
CA LEU A 12 10.78 -3.75 -2.80
C LEU A 12 10.78 -5.20 -3.30
N HIS A 13 9.62 -5.69 -3.76
CA HIS A 13 9.46 -7.04 -4.29
C HIS A 13 9.10 -7.05 -5.79
N LEU A 14 8.98 -5.87 -6.41
CA LEU A 14 8.65 -5.78 -7.82
C LEU A 14 9.88 -6.13 -8.68
N PRO A 15 9.66 -6.75 -9.86
CA PRO A 15 10.70 -6.81 -10.87
C PRO A 15 11.07 -5.39 -11.32
N THR A 16 12.31 -5.23 -11.78
CA THR A 16 12.80 -3.96 -12.34
C THR A 16 12.79 -3.98 -13.85
N GLY A 17 12.43 -2.85 -14.46
CA GLY A 17 12.52 -2.64 -15.89
C GLY A 17 13.96 -2.41 -16.37
N PRO A 18 14.15 -2.20 -17.68
CA PRO A 18 15.47 -1.94 -18.28
C PRO A 18 16.19 -0.70 -17.72
N ASP A 19 15.43 0.27 -17.21
CA ASP A 19 15.92 1.50 -16.58
C ASP A 19 16.20 1.35 -15.06
N GLY A 20 16.02 0.14 -14.52
CA GLY A 20 16.18 -0.14 -13.10
C GLY A 20 15.00 0.28 -12.22
N SER A 21 13.93 0.85 -12.79
CA SER A 21 12.74 1.25 -12.04
C SER A 21 11.83 0.04 -11.74
N PRO A 22 11.16 -0.01 -10.58
CA PRO A 22 10.24 -1.09 -10.26
C PRO A 22 9.01 -1.04 -11.18
N VAL A 23 8.57 -2.19 -11.71
CA VAL A 23 7.40 -2.30 -12.60
C VAL A 23 6.16 -2.64 -11.77
N PRO A 24 5.23 -1.68 -11.54
CA PRO A 24 4.03 -1.93 -10.73
C PRO A 24 3.01 -2.82 -11.47
N PRO A 25 2.02 -3.39 -10.75
CA PRO A 25 0.94 -4.12 -11.40
C PRO A 25 0.12 -3.21 -12.32
N ALA A 26 -0.41 -3.79 -13.40
CA ALA A 26 -1.28 -3.08 -14.33
C ALA A 26 -2.58 -2.65 -13.63
N ALA A 27 -2.78 -1.35 -13.48
CA ALA A 27 -3.96 -0.75 -12.89
C ALA A 27 -4.27 0.59 -13.56
N ASP A 28 -5.53 1.00 -13.52
CA ASP A 28 -5.96 2.31 -14.05
C ASP A 28 -5.45 3.44 -13.15
N ARG A 29 -5.34 3.16 -11.85
CA ARG A 29 -4.73 4.02 -10.83
C ARG A 29 -3.74 3.23 -9.99
N ILE A 30 -2.54 3.77 -9.84
CA ILE A 30 -1.53 3.29 -8.88
C ILE A 30 -1.33 4.39 -7.83
N GLU A 31 -1.53 4.04 -6.56
CA GLU A 31 -1.40 4.93 -5.43
C GLU A 31 -0.18 4.54 -4.59
N ASP A 32 0.86 5.37 -4.61
CA ASP A 32 2.06 5.18 -3.79
C ASP A 32 1.88 5.84 -2.42
N VAL A 33 1.91 5.03 -1.36
CA VAL A 33 1.68 5.48 0.02
C VAL A 33 2.95 5.47 0.87
N ARG A 34 4.14 5.30 0.27
CA ARG A 34 5.41 5.22 1.01
C ARG A 34 5.70 6.44 1.86
N ASP A 35 5.42 7.63 1.32
CA ASP A 35 5.69 8.91 1.99
C ASP A 35 4.42 9.53 2.60
N ARG A 36 3.25 8.96 2.30
CA ARG A 36 1.94 9.48 2.76
C ARG A 36 1.46 8.83 4.06
N LEU A 37 1.83 7.58 4.31
CA LEU A 37 1.35 6.81 5.45
C LEU A 37 2.47 6.45 6.42
N ARG A 38 2.23 6.62 7.73
CA ARG A 38 3.20 6.28 8.78
C ARG A 38 3.55 4.81 8.71
N ASP A 39 4.85 4.50 8.80
CA ASP A 39 5.31 3.12 8.82
C ASP A 39 4.93 2.45 10.16
N PRO A 40 4.10 1.40 10.16
CA PRO A 40 3.74 0.67 11.38
C PRO A 40 4.95 0.01 12.04
N ALA A 41 6.09 -0.12 11.35
CA ALA A 41 7.32 -0.63 11.94
C ALA A 41 7.86 0.20 13.12
N ALA A 42 7.39 1.44 13.30
CA ALA A 42 7.68 2.23 14.49
C ALA A 42 6.98 1.68 15.76
N ALA A 43 5.88 0.94 15.62
CA ALA A 43 5.18 0.28 16.71
C ALA A 43 5.67 -1.17 16.85
N ARG A 44 6.38 -1.47 17.94
CA ARG A 44 7.05 -2.77 18.15
C ARG A 44 6.09 -3.96 18.15
N ASP A 45 4.83 -3.76 18.54
CA ASP A 45 3.81 -4.80 18.71
C ASP A 45 2.99 -5.09 17.44
N ILE A 46 3.35 -4.47 16.31
CA ILE A 46 2.61 -4.58 15.04
C ILE A 46 3.43 -5.28 13.94
N LEU A 47 4.72 -5.49 14.17
CA LEU A 47 5.67 -6.01 13.16
C LEU A 47 5.32 -7.40 12.62
N ASP A 48 4.74 -8.26 13.46
CA ASP A 48 4.34 -9.62 13.09
C ASP A 48 2.93 -9.69 12.49
N LEU A 49 2.18 -8.57 12.53
CA LEU A 49 0.85 -8.46 11.95
C LEU A 49 0.93 -8.13 10.44
N ASN A 50 -0.22 -8.05 9.79
CA ASN A 50 -0.33 -7.62 8.39
C ASN A 50 -1.57 -6.74 8.21
N GLY A 51 -1.74 -6.18 7.00
CA GLY A 51 -2.84 -5.27 6.68
C GLY A 51 -4.26 -5.82 6.87
N LEU A 52 -4.44 -7.13 7.02
CA LEU A 52 -5.75 -7.73 7.34
C LEU A 52 -6.11 -7.55 8.82
N ASN A 53 -5.12 -7.28 9.69
CA ASN A 53 -5.36 -7.14 11.11
C ASN A 53 -5.94 -5.74 11.42
N PRO A 54 -7.06 -5.63 12.17
CA PRO A 54 -7.65 -4.34 12.53
C PRO A 54 -6.69 -3.38 13.25
N ARG A 55 -5.71 -3.88 14.02
CA ARG A 55 -4.70 -3.04 14.68
C ARG A 55 -3.80 -2.34 13.66
N VAL A 56 -3.39 -3.03 12.60
CA VAL A 56 -2.61 -2.43 11.49
C VAL A 56 -3.44 -1.41 10.74
N GLN A 57 -4.70 -1.74 10.43
CA GLN A 57 -5.63 -0.84 9.76
C GLN A 57 -5.87 0.43 10.59
N GLY A 58 -6.02 0.30 11.91
CA GLY A 58 -6.13 1.44 12.82
C GLY A 58 -4.91 2.36 12.79
N VAL A 59 -3.69 1.81 12.77
CA VAL A 59 -2.46 2.62 12.64
C VAL A 59 -2.41 3.36 11.30
N VAL A 60 -2.73 2.66 10.22
CA VAL A 60 -2.80 3.25 8.88
C VAL A 60 -3.78 4.41 8.85
N LEU A 61 -5.03 4.16 9.25
CA LEU A 61 -6.13 5.13 9.19
C LEU A 61 -5.93 6.33 10.13
N ASN A 62 -5.19 6.15 11.23
CA ASN A 62 -4.86 7.24 12.14
C ASN A 62 -3.75 8.16 11.62
N THR A 63 -3.09 7.84 10.50
CA THR A 63 -2.14 8.76 9.87
C THR A 63 -2.90 10.00 9.35
N PRO A 64 -2.42 11.23 9.66
CA PRO A 64 -3.01 12.45 9.09
C PRO A 64 -3.09 12.36 7.56
N GLY A 65 -4.26 12.65 6.98
CA GLY A 65 -4.49 12.55 5.54
C GLY A 65 -4.92 11.16 5.04
N ALA A 66 -4.89 10.11 5.87
CA ALA A 66 -5.25 8.75 5.44
C ALA A 66 -6.75 8.57 5.20
N ARG A 67 -7.60 9.22 6.01
CA ARG A 67 -9.06 9.18 5.85
C ARG A 67 -9.49 9.90 4.58
N GLU A 68 -8.87 11.05 4.31
CA GLU A 68 -9.09 11.85 3.11
C GLU A 68 -8.62 11.09 1.87
N LEU A 69 -7.45 10.43 1.93
CA LEU A 69 -6.99 9.54 0.87
C LEU A 69 -7.99 8.40 0.60
N LEU A 70 -8.47 7.73 1.65
CA LEU A 70 -9.45 6.66 1.55
C LEU A 70 -10.74 7.14 0.88
N ALA A 71 -11.28 8.27 1.33
CA ALA A 71 -12.48 8.87 0.76
C ALA A 71 -12.29 9.23 -0.72
N ASN A 72 -11.17 9.88 -1.08
CA ASN A 72 -10.87 10.25 -2.46
C ASN A 72 -10.74 9.03 -3.39
N LEU A 73 -10.14 7.94 -2.91
CA LEU A 73 -10.06 6.69 -3.67
C LEU A 73 -11.43 6.04 -3.87
N ALA A 74 -12.27 6.08 -2.84
CA ALA A 74 -13.64 5.57 -2.92
C ALA A 74 -14.49 6.38 -3.89
N ASP A 75 -14.39 7.71 -3.85
CA ASP A 75 -15.11 8.60 -4.75
C ASP A 75 -14.61 8.47 -6.19
N TYR A 76 -13.30 8.28 -6.39
CA TYR A 76 -12.72 7.98 -7.70
C TYR A 76 -13.24 6.66 -8.28
N ALA A 77 -13.33 5.62 -7.45
CA ALA A 77 -13.97 4.36 -7.83
C ALA A 77 -15.45 4.52 -8.20
N ASP A 78 -16.11 5.55 -7.66
CA ASP A 78 -17.52 5.82 -7.89
C ASP A 78 -17.89 6.60 -9.15
N LEU A 79 -16.90 7.11 -9.88
CA LEU A 79 -17.14 7.84 -11.12
C LEU A 79 -17.89 7.00 -12.17
N PRO A 80 -18.76 7.61 -13.01
CA PRO A 80 -19.49 6.89 -14.05
C PRO A 80 -18.61 6.14 -15.05
N ALA A 81 -17.41 6.67 -15.32
CA ALA A 81 -16.34 6.01 -16.08
C ALA A 81 -15.13 5.73 -15.17
N GLY A 82 -15.42 5.29 -13.94
CA GLY A 82 -14.43 4.99 -12.92
C GLY A 82 -13.52 3.81 -13.26
N PRO A 83 -12.45 3.62 -12.47
CA PRO A 83 -11.46 2.57 -12.69
C PRO A 83 -12.08 1.18 -12.56
N SER A 84 -11.55 0.23 -13.32
CA SER A 84 -11.76 -1.20 -13.08
C SER A 84 -10.70 -1.75 -12.13
N ARG A 85 -9.52 -1.11 -12.02
CA ARG A 85 -8.40 -1.57 -11.19
C ARG A 85 -7.73 -0.41 -10.47
N ILE A 86 -7.62 -0.51 -9.14
CA ILE A 86 -6.82 0.39 -8.32
C ILE A 86 -5.73 -0.43 -7.63
N ALA A 87 -4.47 -0.06 -7.80
CA ALA A 87 -3.35 -0.65 -7.09
C ALA A 87 -2.81 0.32 -6.02
N ILE A 88 -2.50 -0.19 -4.84
CA ILE A 88 -1.94 0.57 -3.72
C ILE A 88 -0.58 -0.03 -3.37
N GLY A 89 0.47 0.79 -3.43
CA GLY A 89 1.85 0.38 -3.24
C GLY A 89 2.47 0.98 -1.98
N CYS A 90 3.10 0.14 -1.15
CA CYS A 90 4.00 0.61 -0.09
C CYS A 90 5.37 -0.05 -0.23
N ALA A 91 6.29 0.14 0.72
CA ALA A 91 7.63 -0.44 0.60
C ALA A 91 7.60 -1.98 0.49
N GLY A 92 6.95 -2.67 1.43
CA GLY A 92 6.92 -4.15 1.50
C GLY A 92 5.57 -4.81 1.21
N GLY A 93 4.48 -4.05 1.00
CA GLY A 93 3.14 -4.60 0.73
C GLY A 93 2.41 -5.21 1.94
N ARG A 94 3.14 -5.63 2.98
CA ARG A 94 2.58 -6.32 4.16
C ARG A 94 1.65 -5.49 5.06
N HIS A 95 1.86 -4.18 5.19
CA HIS A 95 1.13 -3.36 6.18
C HIS A 95 0.30 -2.24 5.56
N ARG A 96 0.95 -1.15 5.13
CA ARG A 96 0.27 0.09 4.71
C ARG A 96 -0.63 -0.13 3.49
N ALA A 97 -0.09 -0.76 2.45
CA ALA A 97 -0.80 -1.02 1.21
C ALA A 97 -1.99 -1.96 1.45
N SER A 98 -1.75 -3.16 1.99
CA SER A 98 -2.83 -4.12 2.26
C SER A 98 -3.86 -3.59 3.25
N GLY A 99 -3.43 -2.86 4.29
CA GLY A 99 -4.35 -2.25 5.25
C GLY A 99 -5.26 -1.20 4.62
N LEU A 100 -4.71 -0.30 3.80
CA LEU A 100 -5.52 0.69 3.09
C LEU A 100 -6.43 0.03 2.04
N THR A 101 -5.95 -1.02 1.36
CA THR A 101 -6.76 -1.81 0.41
C THR A 101 -7.96 -2.45 1.08
N GLU A 102 -7.81 -3.06 2.26
CA GLU A 102 -8.93 -3.64 3.01
C GLU A 102 -9.94 -2.59 3.47
N LEU A 103 -9.44 -1.44 3.95
CA LEU A 103 -10.29 -0.31 4.32
C LEU A 103 -11.10 0.22 3.11
N LEU A 104 -10.46 0.33 1.95
CA LEU A 104 -11.13 0.74 0.71
C LEU A 104 -12.12 -0.30 0.23
N ALA A 105 -11.79 -1.58 0.33
CA ALA A 105 -12.69 -2.67 -0.03
C ALA A 105 -13.95 -2.65 0.84
N HIS A 106 -13.79 -2.44 2.15
CA HIS A 106 -14.91 -2.30 3.07
C HIS A 106 -15.80 -1.10 2.72
N GLU A 107 -15.20 0.08 2.51
CA GLU A 107 -15.92 1.28 2.11
C GLU A 107 -16.73 1.07 0.82
N LEU A 108 -16.10 0.54 -0.24
CA LEU A 108 -16.77 0.32 -1.52
C LEU A 108 -17.88 -0.73 -1.44
N ARG A 109 -17.67 -1.82 -0.69
CA ARG A 109 -18.73 -2.82 -0.44
C ARG A 109 -19.92 -2.20 0.30
N SER A 110 -19.66 -1.30 1.25
CA SER A 110 -20.70 -0.57 1.98
C SER A 110 -21.55 0.33 1.05
N ARG A 111 -20.94 0.82 -0.04
CA ARG A 111 -21.60 1.57 -1.12
C ARG A 111 -22.28 0.68 -2.17
N GLY A 112 -22.30 -0.64 -1.98
CA GLY A 112 -22.94 -1.59 -2.89
C GLY A 112 -22.10 -2.00 -4.11
N ARG A 113 -20.79 -1.72 -4.12
CA ARG A 113 -19.88 -2.18 -5.18
C ARG A 113 -19.51 -3.65 -4.99
N GLU A 114 -19.40 -4.37 -6.11
CA GLU A 114 -18.69 -5.65 -6.15
C GLU A 114 -17.19 -5.40 -6.16
N VAL A 115 -16.45 -5.97 -5.20
CA VAL A 115 -15.02 -5.72 -5.00
C VAL A 115 -14.23 -7.02 -4.91
N GLU A 116 -13.27 -7.17 -5.81
CA GLU A 116 -12.23 -8.20 -5.77
C GLU A 116 -10.96 -7.63 -5.13
N VAL A 117 -10.34 -8.37 -4.21
CA VAL A 117 -9.11 -7.94 -3.54
C VAL A 117 -7.98 -8.92 -3.82
N GLU A 118 -6.81 -8.40 -4.15
CA GLU A 118 -5.61 -9.16 -4.41
C GLU A 118 -4.42 -8.56 -3.67
N HIS A 119 -3.72 -9.36 -2.87
CA HIS A 119 -2.55 -8.91 -2.13
C HIS A 119 -1.28 -9.62 -2.60
N LEU A 120 -0.52 -8.97 -3.49
CA LEU A 120 0.63 -9.59 -4.15
C LEU A 120 1.73 -9.99 -3.16
N HIS A 121 2.02 -9.14 -2.17
CA HIS A 121 3.21 -9.29 -1.32
C HIS A 121 2.90 -9.38 0.19
N ILE A 122 1.64 -9.54 0.59
CA ILE A 122 1.27 -9.54 2.02
C ILE A 122 1.89 -10.71 2.81
N HIS A 123 2.11 -11.83 2.13
CA HIS A 123 2.68 -13.04 2.71
C HIS A 123 4.22 -13.00 2.80
N LEU A 124 4.88 -12.07 2.09
CA LEU A 124 6.34 -11.98 2.04
C LEU A 124 6.90 -11.35 3.32
N PRO A 125 8.12 -11.74 3.74
CA PRO A 125 8.78 -11.14 4.89
C PRO A 125 9.10 -9.67 4.64
N ARG A 126 9.31 -8.90 5.72
CA ARG A 126 9.77 -7.52 5.61
C ARG A 126 11.17 -7.49 4.99
N VAL A 127 11.36 -6.62 4.00
CA VAL A 127 12.70 -6.29 3.51
C VAL A 127 13.32 -5.30 4.48
N LEU A 128 14.35 -5.72 5.20
CA LEU A 128 15.17 -4.85 6.03
C LEU A 128 16.25 -4.23 5.14
N LYS A 129 16.25 -2.91 4.98
CA LYS A 129 17.41 -2.21 4.43
C LYS A 129 18.48 -2.19 5.52
N THR A 130 19.60 -2.88 5.32
CA THR A 130 20.79 -2.67 6.14
C THR A 130 21.24 -1.22 5.91
N PRO A 131 21.41 -0.38 6.96
CA PRO A 131 21.98 0.94 6.78
C PRO A 131 23.40 0.76 6.21
N ASN A 132 23.69 1.50 5.13
CA ASN A 132 24.97 1.42 4.46
C ASN A 132 26.04 2.03 5.39
N LEU A 133 26.87 1.21 6.02
CA LEU A 133 27.93 1.62 6.96
C LEU A 133 29.12 2.35 6.28
N GLN A 134 28.97 2.80 5.03
CA GLN A 134 30.08 3.33 4.22
C GLN A 134 30.11 4.87 4.11
N ALA A 135 29.25 5.61 4.82
CA ALA A 135 29.20 7.07 4.71
C ALA A 135 30.03 7.86 5.76
N GLU A 136 30.77 7.20 6.66
CA GLU A 136 31.49 7.87 7.75
C GLU A 136 33.03 7.95 7.58
N GLN A 137 33.60 7.59 6.43
CA GLN A 137 35.07 7.63 6.24
C GLN A 137 35.60 8.78 5.36
N GLU A 138 34.79 9.76 4.97
CA GLU A 138 35.21 10.88 4.11
C GLU A 138 35.13 12.27 4.77
N THR A 139 35.34 12.35 6.10
CA THR A 139 35.64 13.63 6.78
C THR A 139 36.79 13.44 7.75
N THR A 140 37.96 13.08 7.22
CA THR A 140 39.25 13.45 7.81
C THR A 140 40.29 13.47 6.71
N ARG A 141 40.41 14.61 6.01
CA ARG A 141 41.66 15.07 5.39
C ARG A 141 41.55 16.54 4.99
#